data_AF-A0A3A9EC92-F1
#
_entry.id   AF-A0A3A9EC92-F1
#
_cell.length_a   1.000
_cell.length_b   1.000
_cell.length_c   1.000
_cell.angle_alpha   90.00
_cell.angle_beta   90.00
_cell.angle_gamma   90.00
#
_symmetry.space_group_name_H-M   'P 1'
#
loop_
_entity.id
_entity.type
_entity.pdbx_description
1 polymer ?
#
loop_
_entity_poly.entity_id
_entity_poly.type
_entity_poly.pdbx_seq_one_letter_code
_entity_poly.pdbx_strand_id
1 'polypeptide(L)' 'MNISLNRIHLRNFRGYIDTVINFDEHINVIVGKNDVGKSTVL' A
#
# COMPACT_ATOMS: atom_id res chain seq x y z
N MET A 1 7.53 -21.89 -5.95
CA MET A 1 6.65 -21.23 -4.98
C MET A 1 6.39 -19.83 -5.49
N ASN A 2 5.12 -19.45 -5.70
CA ASN A 2 4.78 -18.06 -5.99
C ASN A 2 4.59 -17.30 -4.67
N ILE A 3 5.15 -16.10 -4.59
CA ILE A 3 4.97 -15.20 -3.45
C ILE A 3 3.82 -14.27 -3.79
N SER A 4 2.84 -14.14 -2.89
CA SER A 4 1.76 -13.15 -2.97
C SER A 4 1.84 -12.19 -1.78
N LEU A 5 1.51 -10.92 -2.02
CA LEU A 5 1.36 -9.92 -0.97
C LEU A 5 -0.13 -9.80 -0.66
N ASN A 6 -0.55 -10.13 0.57
CA ASN A 6 -1.97 -10.11 0.94
C ASN A 6 -2.34 -8.86 1.75
N ARG A 7 -1.39 -8.32 2.52
CA ARG A 7 -1.57 -7.15 3.39
C ARG A 7 -0.23 -6.46 3.67
N ILE A 8 -0.26 -5.14 3.77
CA ILE A 8 0.77 -4.36 4.47
C ILE A 8 0.15 -3.55 5.61
N HIS A 9 0.96 -3.33 6.65
CA HIS A 9 0.64 -2.43 7.75
C HIS A 9 1.76 -1.41 7.89
N LEU A 10 1.49 -0.17 7.53
CA LEU A 10 2.43 0.94 7.62
C LEU A 10 2.18 1.70 8.93
N ARG A 11 3.19 1.77 9.78
CA ARG A 11 3.14 2.51 11.06
C ARG A 11 4.32 3.47 11.14
N ASN A 12 4.03 4.75 11.38
CA ASN A 12 5.02 5.83 11.44
C ASN A 12 6.03 5.79 10.28
N PHE A 13 5.56 5.44 9.08
CA PHE A 13 6.38 5.28 7.90
C PHE A 13 6.08 6.40 6.91
N ARG A 14 7.04 7.33 6.76
CA ARG A 14 6.88 8.55 5.95
C ARG A 14 5.61 9.31 6.40
N GLY A 15 4.68 9.58 5.47
CA GLY A 15 3.42 10.26 5.76
C GLY A 15 2.32 9.37 6.36
N TYR A 16 2.56 8.06 6.53
CA TYR A 16 1.57 7.13 7.10
C TYR A 16 1.78 6.97 8.61
N ILE A 17 0.78 7.41 9.40
CA ILE A 17 0.78 7.30 10.87
C ILE A 17 0.45 5.87 11.28
N ASP A 18 -0.72 5.37 10.88
CA ASP A 18 -1.16 3.98 11.08
C ASP A 18 -2.14 3.62 9.96
N THR A 19 -1.75 2.75 9.04
CA THR A 19 -2.56 2.41 7.86
C THR A 19 -2.37 0.96 7.45
N VAL A 20 -3.50 0.27 7.23
CA VAL A 20 -3.54 -1.10 6.73
C VAL A 20 -4.07 -1.09 5.29
N ILE A 21 -3.35 -1.75 4.39
CA ILE A 21 -3.77 -1.94 3.00
C ILE A 21 -3.86 -3.44 2.74
N ASN A 22 -5.04 -3.92 2.33
CA ASN A 22 -5.23 -5.28 1.86
C ASN A 22 -5.08 -5.30 0.34
N PHE A 23 -4.44 -6.34 -0.18
CA PHE A 23 -4.25 -6.52 -1.62
C PHE A 23 -5.19 -7.59 -2.15
N ASP A 24 -5.73 -7.34 -3.33
CA ASP A 24 -6.44 -8.31 -4.15
C ASP A 24 -5.44 -9.24 -4.86
N GLU A 25 -5.84 -10.49 -5.12
CA GLU A 25 -4.99 -11.49 -5.77
C GLU A 25 -4.80 -11.23 -7.27
N HIS A 26 -5.67 -10.41 -7.88
CA HIS A 26 -5.66 -10.14 -9.31
C HIS A 26 -5.08 -8.76 -9.62
N ILE A 27 -5.81 -7.68 -9.29
CA ILE A 27 -5.43 -6.32 -9.69
C ILE A 27 -5.64 -5.35 -8.53
N ASN A 28 -4.59 -4.60 -8.22
CA ASN A 28 -4.60 -3.54 -7.23
C ASN A 28 -4.34 -2.20 -7.92
N VAL A 29 -5.24 -1.23 -7.74
CA VAL A 29 -5.10 0.12 -8.31
C VAL A 29 -5.01 1.13 -7.18
N ILE A 30 -3.88 1.85 -7.10
CA ILE A 30 -3.65 2.90 -6.11
C ILE A 30 -3.93 4.25 -6.76
N VAL A 31 -5.05 4.89 -6.39
CA VAL A 31 -5.49 6.19 -6.93
C VAL A 31 -5.42 7.30 -5.89
N GLY A 32 -5.19 8.53 -6.35
CA GLY A 32 -5.13 9.72 -5.49
C GLY A 32 -4.40 10.87 -6.16
N LYS A 33 -4.55 12.08 -5.60
CA LYS A 33 -3.87 13.30 -6.07
C LYS A 33 -2.35 13.12 -6.08
N ASN A 34 -1.62 13.95 -6.83
CA ASN A 34 -0.15 13.90 -6.83
C ASN A 34 0.40 14.14 -5.42
N ASP A 35 1.54 13.52 -5.12
CA ASP A 35 2.30 13.69 -3.87
C ASP A 35 1.61 13.22 -2.57
N VAL A 36 0.45 12.55 -2.65
CA VAL A 36 -0.26 12.03 -1.46
C VAL A 36 0.33 10.75 -0.87
N GLY A 37 1.52 10.31 -1.30
CA GLY A 37 2.17 9.10 -0.77
C GLY A 37 1.91 7.79 -1.55
N LYS A 38 1.32 7.83 -2.74
CA LYS A 38 1.10 6.61 -3.55
C LYS A 38 2.39 5.82 -3.82
N SER A 39 3.47 6.50 -4.20
CA SER A 39 4.79 5.90 -4.41
C SER A 39 5.50 5.51 -3.12
N THR A 40 4.97 5.87 -1.95
CA THR A 40 5.47 5.41 -0.65
C THR A 40 4.88 4.04 -0.27
N VAL A 41 3.74 3.67 -0.84
CA VAL A 41 3.13 2.33 -0.68
C VAL A 41 3.84 1.27 -1.52
N LEU A 42 4.48 1.67 -2.63
CA LEU A 42 5.30 0.84 -3.51
C LEU A 42 6.75 0.81 -3.04
#